data_AF-A0A2E2MYK9-F1
#
_entry.id   AF-A0A2E2MYK9-F1
#
_cell.length_a   1.000
_cell.length_b   1.000
_cell.length_c   1.000
_cell.angle_alpha   90.00
_cell.angle_beta   90.00
_cell.angle_gamma   90.00
#
_symmetry.space_group_name_H-M   'P 1'
#
loop_
_entity.id
_entity.type
_entity.pdbx_description
1 polymer ?
#
loop_
_entity_poly.entity_id
_entity_poly.type
_entity_poly.pdbx_seq_one_letter_code
_entity_poly.pdbx_strand_id
1 'polypeptide(L)'
;MNAVILAVLVMVGLSLARVSVVLALVVGALVGGLAGGLSIEDTLAAFNDGVGGGAKVALAYATLGAFAVAISRSGLPDLLARRLITLLGQESSASRQATVKYLLIGSVLLVAISSQNLIPVHIAFIPILIPPLLKVMNQLRMDRRAVACTLTFGLTAPYMLLPVGFGAIFLNDILLANINEAGAALGLEIDRAMVPMAMGVPVAGMFLGLLVAVFLSYRKPRVYDEVELGNTPAHGHSHDHSEIQEPHTLGLIMSVVAIVAALGIQLYTGSMILG
;
A
#
# COMPACT_ATOMS: atom_id res chain seq x y z
N MET A 1 -26.87 0.58 -20.16
CA MET A 1 -25.97 0.78 -18.99
C MET A 1 -24.61 1.17 -19.53
N ASN A 2 -23.91 2.13 -18.93
CA ASN A 2 -22.59 2.52 -19.39
C ASN A 2 -21.68 1.28 -19.39
N ALA A 3 -21.06 0.96 -20.53
CA ALA A 3 -20.23 -0.23 -20.72
C ALA A 3 -19.07 -0.29 -19.71
N VAL A 4 -18.52 0.87 -19.33
CA VAL A 4 -17.48 0.99 -18.29
C VAL A 4 -18.02 0.56 -16.93
N ILE A 5 -19.20 1.03 -16.55
CA ILE A 5 -19.83 0.66 -15.26
C ILE A 5 -20.10 -0.85 -15.23
N LEU A 6 -20.62 -1.41 -16.32
CA LEU A 6 -20.85 -2.86 -16.43
C LEU A 6 -19.54 -3.64 -16.26
N ALA A 7 -18.48 -3.27 -16.97
CA ALA A 7 -17.17 -3.91 -16.88
C ALA A 7 -16.63 -3.92 -15.44
N VAL A 8 -16.71 -2.77 -14.76
CA VAL A 8 -16.28 -2.64 -13.35
C VAL A 8 -17.13 -3.50 -12.42
N LEU A 9 -18.45 -3.51 -12.59
CA LEU A 9 -19.34 -4.33 -11.77
C LEU A 9 -19.08 -5.83 -11.94
N VAL A 10 -18.84 -6.29 -13.18
CA VAL A 10 -18.48 -7.68 -13.46
C VAL A 10 -17.15 -8.04 -12.79
N MET A 11 -16.12 -7.21 -12.96
CA MET A 11 -14.81 -7.44 -12.36
C MET A 11 -14.87 -7.47 -10.82
N VAL A 12 -15.58 -6.52 -10.20
CA VAL A 12 -15.78 -6.49 -8.75
C VAL A 12 -16.60 -7.69 -8.29
N GLY A 13 -17.68 -8.04 -8.98
CA GLY A 13 -18.51 -9.20 -8.66
C GLY A 13 -17.73 -10.51 -8.68
N LEU A 14 -16.92 -10.73 -9.71
CA LEU A 14 -16.04 -11.90 -9.81
C LEU A 14 -14.98 -11.92 -8.71
N SER A 15 -14.37 -10.76 -8.40
CA SER A 15 -13.39 -10.66 -7.33
C SER A 15 -14.00 -10.96 -5.95
N LEU A 16 -15.24 -10.52 -5.70
CA LEU A 16 -15.99 -10.86 -4.49
C LEU A 16 -16.37 -12.34 -4.42
N ALA A 17 -16.63 -12.97 -5.57
CA ALA A 17 -16.83 -14.41 -5.71
C ALA A 17 -15.52 -15.23 -5.58
N ARG A 18 -14.41 -14.61 -5.17
CA ARG A 18 -13.08 -15.21 -5.00
C ARG A 18 -12.46 -15.75 -6.30
N VAL A 19 -12.87 -15.21 -7.45
CA VAL A 19 -12.18 -15.44 -8.72
C VAL A 19 -10.87 -14.64 -8.74
N SER A 20 -9.84 -15.18 -9.38
CA SER A 20 -8.56 -14.46 -9.56
C SER A 20 -8.79 -13.08 -10.17
N VAL A 21 -8.17 -12.06 -9.58
CA VAL A 21 -8.27 -10.66 -10.05
C VAL A 21 -7.85 -10.54 -11.51
N VAL A 22 -6.81 -11.27 -11.93
CA VAL A 22 -6.35 -11.28 -13.32
C VAL A 22 -7.46 -11.77 -14.26
N LEU A 23 -8.12 -12.87 -13.90
CA LEU A 23 -9.22 -13.41 -14.69
C LEU A 23 -10.44 -12.47 -14.67
N ALA A 24 -10.75 -11.88 -13.51
CA ALA A 24 -11.84 -10.93 -13.37
C ALA A 24 -11.64 -9.68 -14.24
N LEU A 25 -10.40 -9.19 -14.37
CA LEU A 25 -10.04 -8.08 -15.28
C LEU A 25 -10.23 -8.45 -16.74
N VAL A 26 -9.77 -9.64 -17.16
CA VAL A 26 -9.95 -10.12 -18.54
C VAL A 26 -11.43 -10.25 -18.88
N VAL A 27 -12.22 -10.89 -18.01
CA VAL A 27 -13.67 -11.06 -18.23
C VAL A 27 -14.38 -9.70 -18.21
N GLY A 28 -14.01 -8.80 -17.29
CA GLY A 28 -14.55 -7.45 -17.22
C GLY A 28 -14.27 -6.65 -18.50
N ALA A 29 -13.04 -6.73 -19.04
CA ALA A 29 -12.66 -6.08 -20.28
C ALA A 29 -13.43 -6.63 -21.48
N LEU A 30 -13.57 -7.96 -21.59
CA LEU A 30 -14.35 -8.59 -22.66
C LEU A 30 -15.82 -8.19 -22.61
N VAL A 31 -16.44 -8.23 -21.42
CA VAL A 31 -17.84 -7.81 -21.26
C VAL A 31 -18.00 -6.31 -21.55
N GLY A 32 -17.04 -5.49 -21.11
CA GLY A 32 -17.03 -4.05 -21.37
C GLY A 32 -16.93 -3.71 -22.86
N GLY A 33 -16.01 -4.34 -23.58
CA GLY A 33 -15.82 -4.11 -25.02
C GLY A 33 -17.05 -4.51 -25.83
N LEU A 34 -17.56 -5.72 -25.59
CA LEU A 34 -18.76 -6.22 -26.27
C LEU A 34 -20.00 -5.37 -25.96
N ALA A 35 -20.20 -4.98 -24.69
CA ALA A 35 -21.30 -4.10 -24.32
C ALA A 35 -21.12 -2.65 -24.83
N GLY A 36 -19.88 -2.25 -25.11
CA GLY A 36 -19.53 -0.99 -25.77
C GLY A 36 -19.71 -1.01 -27.28
N GLY A 37 -20.08 -2.14 -27.87
CA GLY A 37 -20.31 -2.30 -29.31
C GLY A 37 -19.06 -2.65 -30.12
N LEU A 38 -17.94 -2.98 -29.46
CA LEU A 38 -16.74 -3.48 -30.12
C LEU A 38 -16.94 -4.93 -30.57
N SER A 39 -16.28 -5.30 -31.67
CA SER A 39 -16.14 -6.72 -32.03
C SER A 39 -15.22 -7.43 -31.02
N ILE A 40 -15.17 -8.77 -31.07
CA ILE A 40 -14.23 -9.54 -30.24
C ILE A 40 -12.78 -9.17 -30.59
N GLU A 41 -12.48 -9.00 -31.88
CA GLU A 41 -11.15 -8.64 -32.37
C GLU A 41 -10.75 -7.24 -31.88
N ASP A 42 -11.63 -6.25 -32.02
CA ASP A 42 -11.38 -4.89 -31.55
C ASP A 42 -11.26 -4.82 -30.02
N THR A 43 -12.05 -5.63 -29.31
CA THR A 43 -11.97 -5.71 -27.84
C THR A 43 -10.63 -6.27 -27.39
N LEU A 44 -10.12 -7.32 -28.06
CA LEU A 44 -8.82 -7.89 -27.77
C LEU A 44 -7.69 -6.93 -28.13
N ALA A 45 -7.79 -6.22 -29.26
CA ALA A 45 -6.83 -5.19 -29.64
C ALA A 45 -6.77 -4.07 -28.59
N ALA A 46 -7.91 -3.51 -28.21
CA ALA A 46 -7.99 -2.48 -27.18
C ALA A 46 -7.48 -2.95 -25.81
N PHE A 47 -7.75 -4.20 -25.43
CA PHE A 47 -7.20 -4.79 -24.21
C PHE A 47 -5.68 -4.89 -24.25
N ASN A 48 -5.11 -5.38 -25.36
CA ASN A 48 -3.66 -5.52 -25.52
C ASN A 48 -2.95 -4.16 -25.51
N ASP A 49 -3.51 -3.16 -26.19
CA ASP A 49 -2.98 -1.79 -26.20
C ASP A 49 -3.03 -1.17 -24.80
N GLY A 50 -4.14 -1.37 -24.08
CA GLY A 50 -4.29 -0.92 -22.69
C GLY A 50 -3.25 -1.56 -21.75
N VAL A 51 -2.97 -2.85 -21.92
CA VAL A 51 -1.90 -3.54 -21.17
C VAL A 51 -0.52 -2.98 -21.54
N GLY A 52 -0.29 -2.69 -22.81
CA GLY A 52 0.94 -2.07 -23.30
C GLY A 52 1.21 -0.70 -22.67
N GLY A 53 0.18 0.15 -22.56
CA GLY A 53 0.26 1.45 -21.87
C GLY A 53 0.66 1.34 -20.39
N GLY A 54 0.34 0.21 -19.75
CA GLY A 54 0.71 -0.11 -18.38
C GLY A 54 2.09 -0.77 -18.20
N ALA A 55 2.83 -1.07 -19.28
CA ALA A 55 4.04 -1.89 -19.20
C ALA A 55 5.15 -1.28 -18.32
N LYS A 56 5.35 0.05 -18.38
CA LYS A 56 6.30 0.77 -17.51
C LYS A 56 5.94 0.57 -16.03
N VAL A 57 4.65 0.66 -15.71
CA VAL A 57 4.14 0.46 -14.35
C VAL A 57 4.32 -1.00 -13.92
N ALA A 58 4.00 -1.95 -14.79
CA ALA A 58 4.17 -3.38 -14.52
C ALA A 58 5.64 -3.75 -14.22
N LEU A 59 6.58 -3.24 -15.02
CA LEU A 59 8.03 -3.43 -14.79
C LEU A 59 8.46 -2.82 -13.46
N ALA A 60 8.01 -1.61 -13.14
CA ALA A 60 8.31 -0.97 -11.85
C ALA A 60 7.79 -1.81 -10.66
N TYR A 61 6.60 -2.41 -10.77
CA TYR A 61 6.05 -3.28 -9.72
C TYR A 61 6.79 -4.62 -9.62
N ALA A 62 7.27 -5.17 -10.73
CA ALA A 62 8.08 -6.39 -10.72
C ALA A 62 9.42 -6.15 -10.01
N THR A 63 10.11 -5.04 -10.30
CA THR A 63 11.38 -4.69 -9.62
C THR A 63 11.15 -4.37 -8.14
N LEU A 64 10.08 -3.65 -7.79
CA LEU A 64 9.64 -3.45 -6.41
C LEU A 64 9.40 -4.76 -5.66
N GLY A 65 8.74 -5.72 -6.31
CA GLY A 65 8.49 -7.04 -5.74
C GLY A 65 9.80 -7.74 -5.40
N ALA A 66 10.78 -7.72 -6.32
CA ALA A 66 12.11 -8.28 -6.09
C ALA A 66 12.84 -7.57 -4.93
N PHE A 67 12.78 -6.23 -4.89
CA PHE A 67 13.36 -5.44 -3.81
C PHE A 67 12.71 -5.72 -2.44
N ALA A 68 11.38 -5.85 -2.41
CA ALA A 68 10.64 -6.17 -1.20
C ALA A 68 10.99 -7.57 -0.67
N VAL A 69 11.18 -8.56 -1.55
CA VAL A 69 11.68 -9.90 -1.19
C VAL A 69 13.11 -9.84 -0.64
N ALA A 70 13.97 -8.99 -1.21
CA ALA A 70 15.34 -8.81 -0.71
C ALA A 70 15.36 -8.19 0.70
N ILE A 71 14.53 -7.16 0.94
CA ILE A 71 14.39 -6.53 2.28
C ILE A 71 13.77 -7.51 3.28
N SER A 72 12.75 -8.30 2.89
CA SER A 72 12.15 -9.26 3.81
C SER A 72 13.15 -10.34 4.25
N ARG A 73 14.12 -10.68 3.40
CA ARG A 73 15.19 -11.64 3.70
C ARG A 73 16.37 -11.04 4.48
N SER A 74 16.44 -9.72 4.66
CA SER A 74 17.58 -9.08 5.34
C SER A 74 17.44 -9.00 6.87
N GLY A 75 16.29 -9.39 7.42
CA GLY A 75 16.01 -9.32 8.87
C GLY A 75 15.74 -7.89 9.39
N LEU A 76 15.75 -6.87 8.52
CA LEU A 76 15.44 -5.49 8.89
C LEU A 76 14.01 -5.35 9.47
N PRO A 77 12.97 -5.95 8.87
CA PRO A 77 11.62 -5.85 9.43
C PRO A 77 11.49 -6.50 10.82
N ASP A 78 12.16 -7.63 11.06
CA ASP A 78 12.16 -8.32 12.35
C ASP A 78 12.84 -7.48 13.44
N LEU A 79 13.92 -6.77 13.09
CA LEU A 79 14.56 -5.82 14.01
C LEU A 79 13.67 -4.64 14.36
N LEU A 80 12.99 -4.07 13.37
CA LEU A 80 12.06 -2.97 13.60
C LEU A 80 10.93 -3.41 14.53
N ALA A 81 10.36 -4.59 14.28
CA ALA A 81 9.35 -5.20 15.15
C ALA A 81 9.87 -5.42 16.57
N ARG A 82 11.05 -6.05 16.73
CA ARG A 82 11.69 -6.26 18.04
C ARG A 82 11.93 -4.96 18.79
N ARG A 83 12.46 -3.94 18.10
CA ARG A 83 12.76 -2.64 18.71
C ARG A 83 11.50 -1.89 19.11
N LEU A 84 10.44 -1.97 18.31
CA LEU A 84 9.12 -1.44 18.70
C LEU A 84 8.58 -2.19 19.92
N ILE A 85 8.65 -3.52 19.95
CA ILE A 85 8.18 -4.31 21.11
C ILE A 85 8.98 -3.96 22.38
N THR A 86 10.31 -3.85 22.31
CA THR A 86 11.14 -3.54 23.50
C THR A 86 10.93 -2.11 24.01
N LEU A 87 10.76 -1.14 23.11
CA LEU A 87 10.46 0.25 23.48
C LEU A 87 9.07 0.39 24.10
N LEU A 88 8.10 -0.44 23.69
CA LEU A 88 6.69 -0.33 24.08
C LEU A 88 6.28 -1.32 25.20
N GLY A 89 7.05 -2.37 25.44
CA GLY A 89 6.75 -3.47 26.38
C GLY A 89 7.24 -3.27 27.81
N GLN A 90 7.78 -2.10 28.16
CA GLN A 90 8.16 -1.81 29.55
C GLN A 90 6.96 -1.25 30.34
N GLU A 91 6.68 -1.89 31.48
CA GLU A 91 5.52 -1.62 32.33
C GLU A 91 5.34 -0.14 32.62
N SER A 92 4.08 0.31 32.53
CA SER A 92 3.83 1.71 32.72
C SER A 92 2.43 2.11 33.17
N SER A 93 2.43 3.14 34.03
CA SER A 93 1.27 3.91 34.49
C SER A 93 0.31 4.29 33.36
N ALA A 94 -0.97 4.48 33.67
CA ALA A 94 -2.04 4.82 32.72
C ALA A 94 -1.69 5.98 31.77
N SER A 95 -0.93 6.98 32.24
CA SER A 95 -0.48 8.10 31.40
C SER A 95 0.55 7.67 30.33
N ARG A 96 1.44 6.73 30.64
CA ARG A 96 2.48 6.27 29.72
C ARG A 96 1.90 5.25 28.73
N GLN A 97 0.89 4.48 29.10
CA GLN A 97 0.12 3.65 28.15
C GLN A 97 -0.54 4.48 27.04
N ALA A 98 -1.10 5.66 27.38
CA ALA A 98 -1.65 6.57 26.37
C ALA A 98 -0.57 7.12 25.43
N THR A 99 0.60 7.50 25.95
CA THR A 99 1.73 7.96 25.13
C THR A 99 2.22 6.87 24.18
N VAL A 100 2.40 5.64 24.69
CA VAL A 100 2.83 4.47 23.92
C VAL A 100 1.82 4.15 22.81
N LYS A 101 0.51 4.24 23.10
CA LYS A 101 -0.56 4.05 22.11
C LYS A 101 -0.45 5.04 20.94
N TYR A 102 -0.36 6.33 21.22
CA TYR A 102 -0.27 7.34 20.15
C TYR A 102 1.06 7.31 19.42
N LEU A 103 2.15 6.95 20.10
CA LEU A 103 3.45 6.74 19.47
C LEU A 103 3.41 5.56 18.50
N LEU A 104 2.75 4.46 18.85
CA LEU A 104 2.55 3.32 17.96
C LEU A 104 1.75 3.75 16.72
N ILE A 105 0.60 4.41 16.90
CA ILE A 105 -0.22 4.91 15.78
C ILE A 105 0.60 5.86 14.89
N GLY A 106 1.33 6.80 15.48
CA GLY A 106 2.20 7.73 14.77
C GLY A 106 3.31 7.03 13.99
N SER A 107 3.97 6.03 14.58
CA SER A 107 5.01 5.25 13.90
C SER A 107 4.45 4.45 12.72
N VAL A 108 3.28 3.83 12.87
CA VAL A 108 2.62 3.09 11.80
C VAL A 108 2.23 4.04 10.68
N LEU A 109 1.73 5.23 11.01
CA LEU A 109 1.39 6.26 10.03
C LEU A 109 2.62 6.71 9.23
N LEU A 110 3.73 7.01 9.90
CA LEU A 110 4.97 7.43 9.25
C LEU A 110 5.53 6.35 8.32
N VAL A 111 5.54 5.10 8.78
CA VAL A 111 5.95 3.96 7.94
C VAL A 111 5.00 3.81 6.74
N ALA A 112 3.67 3.87 6.96
CA ALA A 112 2.69 3.76 5.88
C ALA A 112 2.89 4.84 4.81
N ILE A 113 3.04 6.11 5.22
CA ILE A 113 3.28 7.24 4.30
C ILE A 113 4.56 7.05 3.48
N SER A 114 5.60 6.52 4.12
CA SER A 114 6.90 6.29 3.50
C SER A 114 6.92 5.05 2.60
N SER A 115 6.10 4.03 2.90
CA SER A 115 6.15 2.70 2.30
C SER A 115 5.75 2.59 0.82
N GLN A 116 5.21 3.65 0.24
CA GLN A 116 4.87 3.71 -1.19
C GLN A 116 5.68 4.76 -1.96
N ASN A 117 6.04 5.85 -1.30
CA ASN A 117 6.58 7.04 -1.96
C ASN A 117 8.09 7.18 -1.76
N LEU A 118 8.61 6.71 -0.62
CA LEU A 118 10.02 6.75 -0.29
C LEU A 118 10.68 5.40 -0.51
N ILE A 119 10.14 4.35 0.10
CA ILE A 119 10.66 2.98 0.00
C ILE A 119 9.47 2.10 -0.37
N PRO A 120 9.35 1.62 -1.61
CA PRO A 120 8.12 1.05 -2.13
C PRO A 120 7.91 -0.42 -1.69
N VAL A 121 7.80 -0.64 -0.38
CA VAL A 121 7.66 -1.95 0.28
C VAL A 121 6.26 -2.17 0.87
N HIS A 122 5.28 -1.36 0.49
CA HIS A 122 3.94 -1.37 1.09
C HIS A 122 3.26 -2.76 1.14
N ILE A 123 3.48 -3.60 0.13
CA ILE A 123 2.91 -4.95 0.05
C ILE A 123 3.58 -5.89 1.06
N ALA A 124 4.89 -5.76 1.26
CA ALA A 124 5.64 -6.61 2.17
C ALA A 124 5.63 -6.11 3.62
N PHE A 125 5.60 -4.80 3.87
CA PHE A 125 5.71 -4.31 5.25
C PHE A 125 4.46 -4.64 6.08
N ILE A 126 3.24 -4.64 5.52
CA ILE A 126 2.02 -4.94 6.29
C ILE A 126 2.08 -6.34 6.91
N PRO A 127 2.29 -7.42 6.12
CA PRO A 127 2.36 -8.77 6.68
C PRO A 127 3.56 -8.99 7.60
N ILE A 128 4.61 -8.17 7.51
CA ILE A 128 5.78 -8.34 8.39
C ILE A 128 5.69 -7.48 9.65
N LEU A 129 5.29 -6.21 9.55
CA LEU A 129 5.28 -5.26 10.66
C LEU A 129 4.05 -5.40 11.55
N ILE A 130 2.87 -5.67 10.96
CA ILE A 130 1.61 -5.64 11.73
C ILE A 130 1.45 -6.83 12.66
N PRO A 131 1.73 -8.09 12.28
CA PRO A 131 1.53 -9.22 13.19
C PRO A 131 2.32 -9.13 14.50
N PRO A 132 3.61 -8.75 14.53
CA PRO A 132 4.34 -8.54 15.78
C PRO A 132 3.74 -7.43 16.66
N LEU A 133 3.19 -6.38 16.04
CA LEU A 133 2.54 -5.29 16.77
C LEU A 133 1.23 -5.72 17.43
N LEU A 134 0.54 -6.76 16.94
CA LEU A 134 -0.73 -7.23 17.54
C LEU A 134 -0.60 -7.57 19.03
N LYS A 135 0.55 -8.12 19.45
CA LYS A 135 0.82 -8.41 20.87
C LYS A 135 0.87 -7.13 21.70
N VAL A 136 1.56 -6.10 21.21
CA VAL A 136 1.63 -4.78 21.87
C VAL A 136 0.25 -4.11 21.88
N MET A 137 -0.49 -4.19 20.78
CA MET A 137 -1.84 -3.64 20.67
C MET A 137 -2.81 -4.29 21.67
N ASN A 138 -2.70 -5.61 21.87
CA ASN A 138 -3.48 -6.34 22.86
C ASN A 138 -3.15 -5.92 24.30
N GLN A 139 -1.86 -5.81 24.65
CA GLN A 139 -1.42 -5.34 25.97
C GLN A 139 -1.95 -3.93 26.26
N LEU A 140 -1.99 -3.05 25.26
CA LEU A 140 -2.54 -1.69 25.36
C LEU A 140 -4.08 -1.63 25.26
N ARG A 141 -4.76 -2.78 25.10
CA ARG A 141 -6.21 -2.88 24.82
C ARG A 141 -6.64 -1.93 23.70
N MET A 142 -5.83 -1.79 22.67
CA MET A 142 -6.07 -0.84 21.60
C MET A 142 -6.99 -1.44 20.55
N ASP A 143 -8.00 -0.68 20.10
CA ASP A 143 -8.84 -1.09 18.99
C ASP A 143 -8.04 -1.14 17.68
N ARG A 144 -7.85 -2.35 17.14
CA ARG A 144 -7.10 -2.63 15.91
C ARG A 144 -7.66 -1.90 14.69
N ARG A 145 -8.94 -1.48 14.72
CA ARG A 145 -9.56 -0.69 13.64
C ARG A 145 -8.99 0.72 13.54
N ALA A 146 -8.53 1.30 14.64
CA ALA A 146 -7.81 2.58 14.60
C ALA A 146 -6.56 2.46 13.74
N VAL A 147 -5.75 1.42 13.98
CA VAL A 147 -4.53 1.15 13.22
C VAL A 147 -4.84 0.78 11.76
N ALA A 148 -5.91 0.03 11.50
CA ALA A 148 -6.36 -0.23 10.14
C ALA A 148 -6.70 1.08 9.39
N CYS A 149 -7.47 2.00 10.01
CA CYS A 149 -7.75 3.31 9.42
C CYS A 149 -6.49 4.15 9.23
N THR A 150 -5.54 4.11 10.18
CA THR A 150 -4.24 4.77 10.05
C THR A 150 -3.44 4.23 8.87
N LEU A 151 -3.40 2.90 8.69
CA LEU A 151 -2.77 2.26 7.54
C LEU A 151 -3.45 2.66 6.23
N THR A 152 -4.79 2.60 6.16
CA THR A 152 -5.53 3.00 4.96
C THR A 152 -5.25 4.45 4.58
N PHE A 153 -5.34 5.38 5.53
CA PHE A 153 -5.01 6.79 5.26
C PHE A 153 -3.55 6.95 4.84
N GLY A 154 -2.61 6.37 5.61
CA GLY A 154 -1.18 6.51 5.35
C GLY A 154 -0.73 5.88 4.03
N LEU A 155 -1.47 4.90 3.50
CA LEU A 155 -1.20 4.30 2.20
C LEU A 155 -1.88 5.08 1.07
N THR A 156 -3.12 5.55 1.26
CA THR A 156 -3.93 6.15 0.19
C THR A 156 -3.65 7.63 -0.02
N ALA A 157 -3.61 8.43 1.05
CA ALA A 157 -3.49 9.87 0.94
C ALA A 157 -2.19 10.34 0.26
N PRO A 158 -1.02 9.73 0.53
CA PRO A 158 0.23 10.20 -0.02
C PRO A 158 0.32 10.09 -1.54
N TYR A 159 -0.10 8.97 -2.15
CA TYR A 159 -0.01 8.84 -3.60
C TYR A 159 -0.99 9.78 -4.33
N MET A 160 -2.03 10.26 -3.64
CA MET A 160 -2.99 11.22 -4.18
C MET A 160 -2.50 12.67 -4.11
N LEU A 161 -1.51 12.98 -3.26
CA LEU A 161 -1.10 14.36 -2.99
C LEU A 161 0.37 14.64 -3.31
N LEU A 162 1.25 13.65 -3.10
CA LEU A 162 2.69 13.80 -3.18
C LEU A 162 3.20 13.24 -4.51
N PRO A 163 3.70 14.06 -5.45
CA PRO A 163 4.19 13.60 -6.75
C PRO A 163 5.61 13.02 -6.65
N VAL A 164 5.83 12.05 -5.76
CA VAL A 164 7.10 11.36 -5.55
C VAL A 164 6.88 9.86 -5.42
N GLY A 165 7.85 9.04 -5.86
CA GLY A 165 7.72 7.58 -5.88
C GLY A 165 6.47 7.12 -6.61
N PHE A 166 5.65 6.26 -5.98
CA PHE A 166 4.40 5.83 -6.58
C PHE A 166 3.40 6.97 -6.83
N GLY A 167 3.35 7.98 -5.96
CA GLY A 167 2.48 9.14 -6.20
C GLY A 167 2.81 9.89 -7.50
N ALA A 168 4.08 9.94 -7.91
CA ALA A 168 4.46 10.50 -9.21
C ALA A 168 3.88 9.69 -10.39
N ILE A 169 3.94 8.35 -10.30
CA ILE A 169 3.37 7.46 -11.31
C ILE A 169 1.85 7.61 -11.35
N PHE A 170 1.20 7.55 -10.19
CA PHE A 170 -0.26 7.66 -10.12
C PHE A 170 -0.75 9.01 -10.65
N LEU A 171 -0.16 10.12 -10.19
CA LEU A 171 -0.62 11.46 -10.54
C LEU A 171 -0.28 11.83 -11.98
N ASN A 172 0.97 11.60 -12.42
CA ASN A 172 1.45 12.10 -13.72
C ASN A 172 1.31 11.08 -14.84
N ASP A 173 1.70 9.82 -14.61
CA ASP A 173 1.77 8.80 -15.66
C ASP A 173 0.43 8.10 -15.88
N ILE A 174 -0.41 8.00 -14.85
CA ILE A 174 -1.74 7.35 -14.92
C ILE A 174 -2.84 8.41 -14.99
N LEU A 175 -3.09 9.13 -13.89
CA LEU A 175 -4.28 9.95 -13.75
C LEU A 175 -4.28 11.14 -14.73
N LEU A 176 -3.21 11.92 -14.75
CA LEU A 176 -3.10 13.06 -15.66
C LEU A 176 -3.13 12.63 -17.14
N ALA A 177 -2.38 11.58 -17.49
CA ALA A 177 -2.35 11.05 -18.85
C ALA A 177 -3.76 10.66 -19.32
N ASN A 178 -4.49 9.87 -18.53
CA ASN A 178 -5.85 9.45 -18.86
C ASN A 178 -6.83 10.64 -18.93
N ILE A 179 -6.71 11.63 -18.03
CA ILE A 179 -7.60 12.80 -18.07
C ILE A 179 -7.33 13.66 -19.30
N ASN A 180 -6.07 13.93 -19.63
CA ASN A 180 -5.74 14.73 -20.81
C ASN A 180 -6.07 14.00 -22.12
N GLU A 181 -5.88 12.68 -22.17
CA GLU A 181 -6.27 11.86 -23.33
C GLU A 181 -7.79 11.89 -23.54
N ALA A 182 -8.57 11.65 -22.49
CA ALA A 182 -10.03 11.71 -22.57
C ALA A 182 -10.55 13.15 -22.81
N GLY A 183 -9.86 14.15 -22.26
CA GLY A 183 -10.20 15.57 -22.34
C GLY A 183 -9.78 16.25 -23.65
N ALA A 184 -8.86 15.64 -24.42
CA ALA A 184 -8.34 16.22 -25.67
C ALA A 184 -9.45 16.55 -26.68
N ALA A 185 -10.44 15.65 -26.81
CA ALA A 185 -11.59 15.85 -27.69
C ALA A 185 -12.49 17.04 -27.27
N LEU A 186 -12.38 17.48 -26.02
CA LEU A 186 -13.13 18.60 -25.44
C LEU A 186 -12.28 19.88 -25.33
N GLY A 187 -11.03 19.86 -25.80
CA GLY A 187 -10.09 20.97 -25.66
C GLY A 187 -9.66 21.23 -24.20
N LEU A 188 -9.77 20.23 -23.33
CA LEU A 188 -9.35 20.32 -21.93
C LEU A 188 -7.88 19.94 -21.80
N GLU A 189 -7.08 20.89 -21.31
CA GLU A 189 -5.68 20.65 -20.93
C GLU A 189 -5.54 20.88 -19.42
N ILE A 190 -5.19 19.82 -18.70
CA ILE A 190 -4.95 19.87 -17.26
C ILE A 190 -3.44 19.89 -17.02
N ASP A 191 -3.01 20.81 -16.15
CA ASP A 191 -1.63 20.89 -15.68
C ASP A 191 -1.38 19.90 -14.53
N ARG A 192 -0.15 19.39 -14.44
CA ARG A 192 0.36 18.54 -13.35
C ARG A 192 0.07 19.12 -11.97
N ALA A 193 0.13 20.43 -11.80
CA ALA A 193 -0.14 21.07 -10.51
C ALA A 193 -1.62 21.03 -10.11
N MET A 194 -2.54 20.94 -11.08
CA MET A 194 -3.98 20.95 -10.82
C MET A 194 -4.48 19.64 -10.19
N VAL A 195 -3.85 18.51 -10.53
CA VAL A 195 -4.29 17.19 -10.08
C VAL A 195 -4.12 17.02 -8.55
N PRO A 196 -2.94 17.29 -7.93
CA PRO A 196 -2.80 17.24 -6.48
C PRO A 196 -3.70 18.24 -5.75
N MET A 197 -3.91 19.44 -6.33
CA MET A 197 -4.82 20.44 -5.75
C MET A 197 -6.27 19.91 -5.69
N ALA A 198 -6.74 19.29 -6.76
CA ALA A 198 -8.07 18.68 -6.80
C ALA A 198 -8.17 17.48 -5.83
N MET A 199 -7.14 16.63 -5.77
CA MET A 199 -7.06 15.50 -4.85
C MET A 199 -6.91 15.91 -3.38
N GLY A 200 -6.55 17.16 -3.10
CA GLY A 200 -6.55 17.72 -1.75
C GLY A 200 -7.91 17.63 -1.05
N VAL A 201 -9.02 17.76 -1.80
CA VAL A 201 -10.38 17.67 -1.25
C VAL A 201 -10.71 16.27 -0.69
N PRO A 202 -10.61 15.18 -1.48
CA PRO A 202 -10.82 13.84 -0.93
C PRO A 202 -9.78 13.48 0.15
N VAL A 203 -8.53 13.92 0.03
CA VAL A 203 -7.50 13.70 1.06
C VAL A 203 -7.85 14.38 2.38
N ALA A 204 -8.35 15.62 2.34
CA ALA A 204 -8.83 16.30 3.54
C ALA A 204 -9.99 15.55 4.20
N GLY A 205 -10.93 15.03 3.40
CA GLY A 205 -12.00 14.17 3.89
C GLY A 205 -11.48 12.91 4.58
N MET A 206 -10.50 12.22 3.98
CA MET A 206 -9.85 11.05 4.57
C MET A 206 -9.09 11.40 5.86
N PHE A 207 -8.43 12.57 5.90
CA PHE A 207 -7.73 13.04 7.09
C PHE A 207 -8.69 13.32 8.25
N LEU A 208 -9.81 14.01 7.99
CA LEU A 208 -10.86 14.20 8.97
C LEU A 208 -11.43 12.85 9.44
N GLY A 209 -11.65 11.91 8.52
CA GLY A 209 -12.05 10.54 8.83
C GLY A 209 -11.06 9.83 9.75
N LEU A 210 -9.75 9.99 9.53
CA LEU A 210 -8.71 9.45 10.39
C LEU A 210 -8.75 10.07 11.80
N LEU A 211 -8.90 11.40 11.89
CA LEU A 211 -9.01 12.08 13.19
C LEU A 211 -10.23 11.57 13.97
N VAL A 212 -11.38 11.45 13.32
CA VAL A 212 -12.59 10.88 13.93
C VAL A 212 -12.34 9.43 14.35
N ALA A 213 -11.72 8.61 13.51
CA ALA A 213 -11.41 7.22 13.82
C ALA A 213 -10.52 7.10 15.07
N VAL A 214 -9.41 7.84 15.12
CA VAL A 214 -8.39 7.74 16.18
C VAL A 214 -8.85 8.38 17.49
N PHE A 215 -9.45 9.57 17.43
CA PHE A 215 -9.75 10.37 18.62
C PHE A 215 -11.18 10.20 19.14
N LEU A 216 -12.12 9.75 18.32
CA LEU A 216 -13.54 9.62 18.69
C LEU A 216 -14.05 8.18 18.62
N SER A 217 -14.04 7.55 17.44
CA SER A 217 -14.71 6.26 17.20
C SER A 217 -14.02 5.08 17.89
N TYR A 218 -12.69 5.00 17.80
CA TYR A 218 -11.90 3.85 18.28
C TYR A 218 -11.03 4.20 19.49
N ARG A 219 -11.41 5.23 20.25
CA ARG A 219 -10.67 5.65 21.46
C ARG A 219 -10.80 4.69 22.63
N LYS A 220 -11.93 3.98 22.72
CA LYS A 220 -12.28 3.09 23.85
C LYS A 220 -11.38 1.86 23.88
N PRO A 221 -11.02 1.36 25.08
CA PRO A 221 -10.24 0.14 25.20
C PRO A 221 -11.05 -1.05 24.68
N ARG A 222 -10.37 -1.97 24.00
CA ARG A 222 -10.94 -3.19 23.46
C ARG A 222 -10.05 -4.38 23.81
N VAL A 223 -10.69 -5.40 24.37
CA VAL A 223 -10.04 -6.69 24.65
C VAL A 223 -10.29 -7.59 23.45
N TYR A 224 -9.24 -8.26 23.01
CA TYR A 224 -9.28 -9.26 21.96
C TYR A 224 -8.91 -10.58 22.58
N ASP A 225 -9.55 -11.66 22.13
CA ASP A 225 -9.13 -13.00 22.52
C ASP A 225 -7.70 -13.24 22.04
N GLU A 226 -6.88 -13.79 22.94
CA GLU A 226 -5.56 -14.29 22.60
C GLU A 226 -5.74 -15.58 21.80
N VAL A 227 -6.07 -15.41 20.53
CA VAL A 227 -5.77 -16.46 19.55
C VAL A 227 -4.26 -16.43 19.44
N GLU A 228 -3.58 -17.48 19.92
CA GLU A 228 -2.21 -17.73 19.51
C GLU A 228 -2.20 -17.58 17.99
N LEU A 229 -1.49 -16.58 17.48
CA LEU A 229 -1.21 -16.45 16.06
C LEU A 229 -0.25 -17.60 15.71
N GLY A 230 -0.74 -18.83 15.85
CA GLY A 230 -0.07 -20.03 15.41
C GLY A 230 -0.01 -19.94 13.91
N ASN A 231 1.19 -19.68 13.39
CA ASN A 231 1.75 -20.22 12.15
C ASN A 231 0.71 -20.66 11.12
N THR A 232 -0.19 -19.77 10.71
CA THR A 232 -1.05 -20.02 9.56
C THR A 232 -0.47 -19.15 8.46
N PRO A 233 0.40 -19.73 7.61
CA PRO A 233 1.05 -18.98 6.56
C PRO A 233 -0.03 -18.61 5.54
N ALA A 234 -0.49 -17.37 5.56
CA ALA A 234 -1.05 -16.76 4.36
C ALA A 234 0.13 -16.64 3.38
N HIS A 235 0.21 -17.64 2.48
CA HIS A 235 1.29 -17.95 1.54
C HIS A 235 2.38 -18.87 2.11
N GLY A 236 2.36 -20.12 1.61
CA GLY A 236 3.21 -21.21 2.04
C GLY A 236 4.69 -20.92 1.91
N HIS A 237 5.31 -20.60 3.05
CA HIS A 237 6.58 -21.17 3.44
C HIS A 237 6.49 -21.44 4.94
N SER A 238 6.54 -22.72 5.28
CA SER A 238 6.75 -23.21 6.63
C SER A 238 8.09 -22.69 7.14
N HIS A 239 8.07 -21.54 7.82
CA HIS A 239 9.04 -21.33 8.88
C HIS A 239 8.47 -22.03 10.11
N ASP A 240 8.85 -23.31 10.22
CA ASP A 240 9.09 -23.98 11.49
C ASP A 240 9.87 -23.03 12.41
N HIS A 241 9.88 -23.29 13.71
CA HIS A 241 10.66 -22.53 14.67
C HIS A 241 12.18 -22.63 14.40
N SER A 242 12.67 -22.03 13.32
CA SER A 242 14.06 -21.66 13.16
C SER A 242 14.23 -20.43 14.03
N GLU A 243 15.05 -20.57 15.07
CA GLU A 243 15.78 -19.49 15.72
C GLU A 243 15.73 -18.21 14.87
N ILE A 244 15.15 -17.16 15.42
CA ILE A 244 15.16 -15.86 14.77
C ILE A 244 16.64 -15.53 14.55
N GLN A 245 17.14 -15.75 13.33
CA GLN A 245 18.54 -15.61 13.00
C GLN A 245 18.93 -14.21 13.44
N GLU A 246 19.97 -14.12 14.28
CA GLU A 246 20.50 -12.81 14.62
C GLU A 246 20.79 -12.09 13.31
N PRO A 247 20.17 -10.93 13.10
CA PRO A 247 20.26 -10.24 11.84
C PRO A 247 21.72 -9.87 11.63
N HIS A 248 22.34 -10.49 10.63
CA HIS A 248 23.77 -10.31 10.38
C HIS A 248 24.03 -8.82 10.16
N THR A 249 24.95 -8.23 10.93
CA THR A 249 25.21 -6.78 10.92
C THR A 249 25.55 -6.26 9.52
N LEU A 250 26.30 -7.04 8.73
CA LEU A 250 26.54 -6.73 7.31
C LEU A 250 25.25 -6.69 6.48
N GLY A 251 24.29 -7.59 6.73
CA GLY A 251 23.00 -7.60 6.03
C GLY A 251 22.17 -6.35 6.30
N LEU A 252 22.22 -5.82 7.53
CA LEU A 252 21.59 -4.53 7.84
C LEU A 252 22.28 -3.37 7.15
N ILE A 253 23.61 -3.30 7.25
CA ILE A 253 24.38 -2.22 6.64
C ILE A 253 24.12 -2.22 5.13
N MET A 254 24.18 -3.38 4.48
CA MET A 254 23.87 -3.53 3.06
C MET A 254 22.42 -3.16 2.74
N SER A 255 21.45 -3.45 3.62
CA SER A 255 20.05 -3.05 3.42
C SER A 255 19.89 -1.53 3.49
N VAL A 256 20.54 -0.87 4.45
CA VAL A 256 20.50 0.60 4.58
C VAL A 256 21.18 1.24 3.37
N VAL A 257 22.34 0.73 2.96
CA VAL A 257 23.05 1.20 1.75
C VAL A 257 22.17 1.01 0.51
N ALA A 258 21.53 -0.15 0.35
CA ALA A 258 20.63 -0.43 -0.78
C ALA A 258 19.43 0.52 -0.78
N ILE A 259 18.80 0.78 0.37
CA ILE A 259 17.69 1.73 0.49
C ILE A 259 18.14 3.15 0.10
N VAL A 260 19.29 3.60 0.59
CA VAL A 260 19.81 4.95 0.30
C VAL A 260 20.21 5.07 -1.18
N ALA A 261 20.85 4.04 -1.75
CA ALA A 261 21.24 4.01 -3.16
C ALA A 261 20.00 3.98 -4.07
N ALA A 262 19.05 3.09 -3.81
CA ALA A 262 17.79 3.00 -4.54
C ALA A 262 17.02 4.32 -4.50
N LEU A 263 16.86 4.90 -3.32
CA LEU A 263 16.21 6.20 -3.15
C LEU A 263 16.98 7.32 -3.89
N GLY A 264 18.31 7.34 -3.80
CA GLY A 264 19.15 8.32 -4.48
C GLY A 264 19.01 8.25 -6.00
N ILE A 265 19.06 7.05 -6.57
CA ILE A 265 18.86 6.80 -8.00
C ILE A 265 17.44 7.17 -8.41
N GLN A 266 16.43 6.76 -7.62
CA GLN A 266 15.03 7.08 -7.87
C GLN A 266 14.78 8.59 -7.89
N LEU A 267 15.31 9.34 -6.91
CA LEU A 267 15.16 10.79 -6.84
C LEU A 267 15.93 11.51 -7.95
N TYR A 268 17.10 11.00 -8.34
CA TYR A 268 17.90 11.57 -9.42
C TYR A 268 17.31 11.33 -10.82
N THR A 269 16.86 10.09 -11.08
CA THR A 269 16.35 9.68 -12.39
C THR A 269 14.85 9.91 -12.56
N GLY A 270 14.11 10.11 -11.46
CA GLY A 270 12.66 10.11 -11.46
C GLY A 270 12.04 8.74 -11.78
N SER A 271 12.83 7.66 -11.78
CA SER A 271 12.40 6.32 -12.19
C SER A 271 12.48 5.31 -11.05
N MET A 272 11.34 4.76 -10.66
CA MET A 272 11.28 3.62 -9.73
C MET A 272 11.78 2.30 -10.33
N ILE A 273 11.98 2.23 -11.65
CA ILE A 273 12.55 1.02 -12.29
C ILE A 273 14.07 0.97 -12.09
N LEU A 274 14.72 2.13 -12.11
CA LEU A 274 16.18 2.23 -12.04
C LEU A 274 16.72 2.21 -10.62
N GLY A 275 15.97 2.74 -9.66
CA GLY A 275 16.30 2.69 -8.23
C GLY A 275 15.96 1.33 -7.65
#